data_AF-A0A6P8LPN1-F1
#
_entry.id   AF-A0A6P8LPN1-F1
#
_cell.length_a   1.000
_cell.length_b   1.000
_cell.length_c   1.000
_cell.angle_alpha   90.00
_cell.angle_beta   90.00
_cell.angle_gamma   90.00
#
_symmetry.space_group_name_H-M   'P 1'
#
loop_
_entity.id
_entity.type
_entity.pdbx_description
1 polymer ?
#
loop_
_entity_poly.entity_id
_entity_poly.type
_entity_poly.pdbx_seq_one_letter_code
_entity_poly.pdbx_strand_id
1 'polypeptide(L)'
;MDHEEEFLNTFFAQVAQLCTDKAKELVEKERGSCRQTQMGPWGMLLMHLPQIAVAEHSYADLGFLHTKNKGFLRKDNSLRTVYESLKSDLKRVEEMTRGTNSIGATVAEVSNQLCQYITAKIQLIDFYEKMYNMSINSKTMKYQELLQCIEGIVEIHSLSCSHLALTAIKASLTLECEILVQLTKAQVELQHWRFLSTLMALYGAQTRMSAWERTLQSKESWKLGFSASFLKANQQPALYQWLVKLRSSILAKCSLYFHTTLSQQASPGEMRSIMSKQNVDYYHKIQSFQRKHDVLAVLIIFDSRGVEDAGLGYRHPRREPNTSEQFPVVLSCPSVFVQKPSIHLDNIQKRIKERHTELLAMDKIIYYKNDICTYAMYNTDPRMTLVTVSENGKQKDKEAHIASFMTDLCVQIRCNKIYESLKLSK
;
A
#
# COMPACT_ATOMS: atom_id res chain seq x y z
N MET A 1 -3.69 22.88 32.73
CA MET A 1 -4.23 21.67 32.08
C MET A 1 -4.80 20.86 33.21
N ASP A 2 -6.07 20.49 33.13
CA ASP A 2 -6.72 19.74 34.20
C ASP A 2 -6.11 18.33 34.27
N HIS A 3 -6.03 17.73 35.46
CA HIS A 3 -5.36 16.44 35.73
C HIS A 3 -5.83 15.34 34.76
N GLU A 4 -7.13 15.29 34.49
CA GLU A 4 -7.76 14.35 33.56
C GLU A 4 -7.28 14.53 32.11
N GLU A 5 -7.09 15.76 31.65
CA GLU A 5 -6.62 16.05 30.29
C GLU A 5 -5.16 15.59 30.11
N GLU A 6 -4.31 15.84 31.11
CA GLU A 6 -2.91 15.41 31.11
C GLU A 6 -2.80 13.88 31.10
N PHE A 7 -3.63 13.21 31.91
CA PHE A 7 -3.74 11.75 31.91
C PHE A 7 -4.15 11.22 30.53
N LEU A 8 -5.23 11.74 29.94
CA LEU A 8 -5.71 11.26 28.63
C LEU A 8 -4.67 11.49 27.54
N ASN A 9 -4.02 12.65 27.52
CA ASN A 9 -2.97 12.95 26.55
C ASN A 9 -1.82 11.93 26.65
N THR A 10 -1.36 11.65 27.88
CA THR A 10 -0.31 10.67 28.14
C THR A 10 -0.75 9.25 27.73
N PHE A 11 -1.97 8.87 28.08
CA PHE A 11 -2.55 7.57 27.72
C PHE A 11 -2.61 7.39 26.19
N PHE A 12 -3.19 8.34 25.46
CA PHE A 12 -3.33 8.25 24.01
C PHE A 12 -1.99 8.40 23.27
N ALA A 13 -1.01 9.07 23.87
CA ALA A 13 0.37 9.02 23.38
C ALA A 13 0.93 7.59 23.46
N GLN A 14 0.73 6.86 24.57
CA GLN A 14 1.14 5.46 24.67
C GLN A 14 0.40 4.57 23.67
N VAL A 15 -0.90 4.79 23.45
CA VAL A 15 -1.70 4.05 22.45
C VAL A 15 -1.17 4.30 21.04
N ALA A 16 -0.90 5.55 20.65
CA ALA A 16 -0.33 5.88 19.34
C ALA A 16 1.07 5.29 19.11
N GLN A 17 1.83 5.10 20.19
CA GLN A 17 3.15 4.43 20.18
C GLN A 17 3.05 2.90 20.30
N LEU A 18 1.83 2.35 20.37
CA LEU A 18 1.55 0.92 20.57
C LEU A 18 2.17 0.33 21.84
N CYS A 19 2.40 1.17 22.87
CA CYS A 19 2.92 0.77 24.17
C CYS A 19 1.79 0.28 25.09
N THR A 20 1.14 -0.82 24.70
CA THR A 20 -0.08 -1.35 25.34
C THR A 20 0.07 -1.60 26.83
N ASP A 21 1.19 -2.18 27.27
CA ASP A 21 1.39 -2.52 28.68
C ASP A 21 1.53 -1.26 29.54
N LYS A 22 2.27 -0.25 29.06
CA LYS A 22 2.36 1.05 29.72
C LYS A 22 1.02 1.75 29.79
N ALA A 23 0.25 1.72 28.70
CA ALA A 23 -1.08 2.30 28.65
C ALA A 23 -2.01 1.67 29.72
N LYS A 24 -1.95 0.34 29.89
CA LYS A 24 -2.69 -0.37 30.95
C LYS A 24 -2.21 -0.01 32.34
N GLU A 25 -0.89 0.03 32.57
CA GLU A 25 -0.30 0.41 33.85
C GLU A 25 -0.71 1.83 34.27
N LEU A 26 -0.78 2.78 33.32
CA LEU A 26 -1.28 4.13 33.58
C LEU A 26 -2.72 4.10 34.07
N VAL A 27 -3.61 3.35 33.41
CA VAL A 27 -5.01 3.23 33.83
C VAL A 27 -5.14 2.61 35.22
N GLU A 28 -4.36 1.56 35.53
CA GLU A 28 -4.42 0.92 36.85
C GLU A 28 -3.90 1.83 37.97
N LYS A 29 -2.84 2.62 37.70
CA LYS A 29 -2.34 3.64 38.65
C LYS A 29 -3.39 4.74 38.90
N GLU A 30 -4.05 5.20 37.85
CA GLU A 30 -5.09 6.23 37.93
C GLU A 30 -6.30 5.72 38.73
N ARG A 31 -6.76 4.49 38.46
CA ARG A 31 -7.81 3.83 39.24
C ARG A 31 -7.45 3.67 40.71
N GLY A 32 -6.19 3.33 41.01
CA GLY A 32 -5.69 3.17 42.36
C GLY A 32 -5.64 4.48 43.15
N SER A 33 -5.40 5.60 42.47
CA SER A 33 -5.31 6.95 43.04
C SER A 33 -6.68 7.60 43.23
N CYS A 34 -7.62 7.32 42.33
CA CYS A 34 -8.96 7.92 42.29
C CYS A 34 -10.05 7.00 42.85
N ARG A 35 -9.82 6.34 44.01
CA ARG A 35 -10.76 5.34 44.58
C ARG A 35 -12.18 5.86 44.83
N GLN A 36 -12.35 7.14 45.17
CA GLN A 36 -13.66 7.77 45.37
C GLN A 36 -14.37 8.14 44.05
N THR A 37 -13.61 8.37 42.97
CA THR A 37 -14.12 8.79 41.65
C THR A 37 -14.48 7.60 40.74
N GLN A 38 -14.22 6.36 41.19
CA GLN A 38 -14.49 5.13 40.44
C GLN A 38 -15.97 4.92 40.08
N MET A 39 -16.89 5.50 40.86
CA MET A 39 -18.34 5.45 40.60
C MET A 39 -18.87 6.65 39.79
N GLY A 40 -17.99 7.59 39.40
CA GLY A 40 -18.36 8.80 38.66
C GLY A 40 -18.06 8.72 37.15
N PRO A 41 -18.33 9.81 36.40
CA PRO A 41 -18.07 9.92 34.95
C PRO A 41 -16.67 9.45 34.53
N TRP A 42 -15.65 9.84 35.30
CA TRP A 42 -14.26 9.47 35.06
C TRP A 42 -14.01 7.96 35.15
N GLY A 43 -14.53 7.34 36.22
CA GLY A 43 -14.45 5.90 36.43
C GLY A 43 -15.02 5.10 35.26
N MET A 44 -16.17 5.54 34.71
CA MET A 44 -16.80 4.91 33.55
C MET A 44 -15.90 4.93 32.31
N LEU A 45 -15.23 6.04 32.01
CA LEU A 45 -14.28 6.11 30.89
C LEU A 45 -13.06 5.20 31.12
N LEU A 46 -12.48 5.23 32.32
CA LEU A 46 -11.31 4.42 32.69
C LEU A 46 -11.55 2.92 32.51
N MET A 47 -12.81 2.44 32.63
CA MET A 47 -13.15 1.03 32.37
C MET A 47 -12.83 0.58 30.94
N HIS A 48 -12.93 1.49 29.96
CA HIS A 48 -12.84 1.15 28.53
C HIS A 48 -11.47 1.42 27.91
N LEU A 49 -10.68 2.34 28.49
CA LEU A 49 -9.36 2.71 27.97
C LEU A 49 -8.41 1.51 27.75
N PRO A 50 -8.27 0.53 28.67
CA PRO A 50 -7.39 -0.62 28.46
C PRO A 50 -7.75 -1.45 27.21
N GLN A 51 -9.04 -1.55 26.90
CA GLN A 51 -9.52 -2.30 25.75
C GLN A 51 -9.21 -1.57 24.43
N ILE A 52 -9.24 -0.22 24.42
CA ILE A 52 -8.81 0.59 23.27
C ILE A 52 -7.34 0.31 22.96
N ALA A 53 -6.45 0.33 23.96
CA ALA A 53 -5.03 0.05 23.76
C ALA A 53 -4.78 -1.35 23.16
N VAL A 54 -5.51 -2.36 23.65
CA VAL A 54 -5.43 -3.73 23.11
C VAL A 54 -5.96 -3.82 21.67
N ALA A 55 -7.07 -3.15 21.38
CA ALA A 55 -7.66 -3.13 20.04
C ALA A 55 -6.70 -2.49 19.03
N GLU A 56 -6.10 -1.35 19.37
CA GLU A 56 -5.13 -0.65 18.50
C GLU A 56 -3.86 -1.46 18.24
N HIS A 57 -3.33 -2.15 19.25
CA HIS A 57 -2.20 -3.05 19.04
C HIS A 57 -2.56 -4.22 18.12
N SER A 58 -3.72 -4.86 18.37
CA SER A 58 -4.22 -5.93 17.50
C SER A 58 -4.44 -5.43 16.07
N TYR A 59 -4.92 -4.20 15.90
CA TYR A 59 -5.07 -3.57 14.58
C TYR A 59 -3.73 -3.42 13.87
N ALA A 60 -2.72 -2.88 14.55
CA ALA A 60 -1.39 -2.68 13.99
C ALA A 60 -0.70 -4.00 13.58
N ASP A 61 -1.09 -5.11 14.22
CA ASP A 61 -0.66 -6.47 13.88
C ASP A 61 -1.57 -7.18 12.87
N LEU A 62 -2.45 -6.43 12.17
CA LEU A 62 -3.40 -6.96 11.19
C LEU A 62 -4.37 -8.00 11.78
N GLY A 63 -4.68 -7.92 13.08
CA GLY A 63 -5.56 -8.84 13.80
C GLY A 63 -6.96 -8.97 13.19
N PHE A 64 -7.44 -7.95 12.48
CA PHE A 64 -8.72 -7.97 11.77
C PHE A 64 -8.75 -8.92 10.56
N LEU A 65 -7.59 -9.24 9.98
CA LEU A 65 -7.48 -10.15 8.84
C LEU A 65 -7.21 -11.60 9.25
N HIS A 66 -6.90 -11.83 10.53
CA HIS A 66 -6.68 -13.15 11.10
C HIS A 66 -8.01 -13.78 11.51
N THR A 67 -8.66 -14.50 10.60
CA THR A 67 -9.66 -15.51 11.00
C THR A 67 -8.94 -16.68 11.65
N LYS A 68 -8.64 -16.59 12.96
CA LYS A 68 -8.30 -17.79 13.74
C LYS A 68 -9.46 -18.76 13.53
N ASN A 69 -9.18 -19.89 12.85
CA ASN A 69 -10.07 -20.99 12.52
C ASN A 69 -11.43 -20.91 13.22
N LYS A 70 -12.50 -20.71 12.44
CA LYS A 70 -13.89 -20.90 12.89
C LYS A 70 -14.08 -22.35 13.31
N GLY A 71 -13.65 -22.69 14.52
CA GLY A 71 -14.09 -23.89 15.21
C GLY A 71 -15.58 -23.74 15.44
N PHE A 72 -16.35 -24.72 14.99
CA PHE A 72 -17.79 -24.81 15.20
C PHE A 72 -18.12 -24.41 16.65
N LEU A 73 -19.02 -23.42 16.84
CA LEU A 73 -19.56 -22.92 18.12
C LEU A 73 -18.84 -21.79 18.87
N ARG A 74 -17.79 -21.11 18.34
CA ARG A 74 -17.27 -19.88 18.98
C ARG A 74 -17.89 -18.60 18.41
N LYS A 75 -18.44 -17.77 19.29
CA LYS A 75 -18.90 -16.38 19.04
C LYS A 75 -17.81 -15.63 18.23
N ASP A 76 -18.20 -14.96 17.13
CA ASP A 76 -17.29 -14.17 16.30
C ASP A 76 -16.59 -13.11 17.16
N ASN A 77 -15.34 -13.37 17.56
CA ASN A 77 -14.49 -12.46 18.31
C ASN A 77 -13.51 -11.75 17.35
N SER A 78 -14.05 -11.25 16.25
CA SER A 78 -13.28 -10.48 15.28
C SER A 78 -12.88 -9.13 15.87
N LEU A 79 -11.76 -8.56 15.43
CA LEU A 79 -11.35 -7.23 15.88
C LEU A 79 -12.41 -6.16 15.54
N ARG A 80 -13.11 -6.32 14.41
CA ARG A 80 -14.29 -5.50 14.06
C ARG A 80 -15.35 -5.54 15.17
N THR A 81 -15.72 -6.73 15.64
CA THR A 81 -16.72 -6.89 16.70
C THR A 81 -16.27 -6.25 18.02
N VAL A 82 -14.98 -6.30 18.32
CA VAL A 82 -14.39 -5.60 19.48
C VAL A 82 -14.57 -4.09 19.35
N TYR A 83 -14.25 -3.51 18.18
CA TYR A 83 -14.46 -2.09 17.92
C TYR A 83 -15.95 -1.69 17.97
N GLU A 84 -16.86 -2.50 17.42
CA GLU A 84 -18.31 -2.26 17.45
C GLU A 84 -18.86 -2.28 18.88
N SER A 85 -18.38 -3.22 19.72
CA SER A 85 -18.72 -3.25 21.14
C SER A 85 -18.19 -2.01 21.87
N LEU A 86 -16.91 -1.67 21.67
CA LEU A 86 -16.30 -0.48 22.28
C LEU A 86 -17.03 0.80 21.90
N LYS A 87 -17.40 0.97 20.63
CA LYS A 87 -18.18 2.11 20.16
C LYS A 87 -19.53 2.19 20.85
N SER A 88 -20.22 1.07 21.01
CA SER A 88 -21.53 1.02 21.68
C SER A 88 -21.43 1.37 23.16
N ASP A 89 -20.39 0.88 23.84
CA ASP A 89 -20.15 1.17 25.25
C ASP A 89 -19.74 2.63 25.47
N LEU A 90 -18.85 3.18 24.63
CA LEU A 90 -18.46 4.61 24.70
C LEU A 90 -19.63 5.55 24.42
N LYS A 91 -20.53 5.19 23.50
CA LYS A 91 -21.76 5.95 23.28
C LYS A 91 -22.66 5.97 24.52
N ARG A 92 -22.76 4.85 25.25
CA ARG A 92 -23.46 4.79 26.54
C ARG A 92 -22.79 5.69 27.58
N VAL A 93 -21.46 5.67 27.66
CA VAL A 93 -20.68 6.54 28.56
C VAL A 93 -20.94 8.01 28.23
N GLU A 94 -20.92 8.39 26.96
CA GLU A 94 -21.25 9.74 26.49
C GLU A 94 -22.64 10.18 26.96
N GLU A 95 -23.67 9.36 26.74
CA GLU A 95 -25.05 9.65 27.11
C GLU A 95 -25.23 9.79 28.64
N MET A 96 -24.55 8.95 29.44
CA MET A 96 -24.65 8.96 30.90
C MET A 96 -23.87 10.09 31.57
N THR A 97 -22.87 10.67 30.90
CA THR A 97 -21.97 11.67 31.50
C THR A 97 -22.26 13.09 31.04
N ARG A 98 -22.94 13.26 29.91
CA ARG A 98 -23.32 14.55 29.36
C ARG A 98 -24.15 15.36 30.36
N GLY A 99 -23.71 16.59 30.62
CA GLY A 99 -24.43 17.55 31.46
C GLY A 99 -24.35 17.30 32.97
N THR A 100 -23.46 16.42 33.44
CA THR A 100 -23.31 16.13 34.87
C THR A 100 -22.43 17.16 35.60
N ASN A 101 -21.14 17.22 35.30
CA ASN A 101 -20.18 18.21 35.81
C ASN A 101 -19.09 18.47 34.75
N SER A 102 -18.07 19.28 35.06
CA SER A 102 -16.96 19.57 34.13
C SER A 102 -16.22 18.30 33.66
N ILE A 103 -15.99 17.35 34.57
CA ILE A 103 -15.39 16.05 34.27
C ILE A 103 -16.30 15.25 33.32
N GLY A 104 -17.60 15.22 33.59
CA GLY A 104 -18.59 14.55 32.74
C GLY A 104 -18.72 15.17 31.36
N ALA A 105 -18.59 16.49 31.23
CA ALA A 105 -18.54 17.16 29.93
C ALA A 105 -17.29 16.72 29.14
N THR A 106 -16.14 16.66 29.79
CA THR A 106 -14.88 16.17 29.18
C THR A 106 -15.00 14.70 28.76
N VAL A 107 -15.51 13.84 29.63
CA VAL A 107 -15.73 12.41 29.35
C VAL A 107 -16.70 12.22 28.19
N ALA A 108 -17.80 12.98 28.15
CA ALA A 108 -18.77 12.89 27.07
C ALA A 108 -18.14 13.31 25.73
N GLU A 109 -17.39 14.41 25.71
CA GLU A 109 -16.73 14.89 24.50
C GLU A 109 -15.68 13.90 23.98
N VAL A 110 -14.81 13.40 24.85
CA VAL A 110 -13.80 12.40 24.51
C VAL A 110 -14.45 11.11 24.02
N SER A 111 -15.51 10.63 24.68
CA SER A 111 -16.21 9.40 24.28
C SER A 111 -16.86 9.54 22.90
N ASN A 112 -17.51 10.67 22.62
CA ASN A 112 -18.08 10.97 21.30
C ASN A 112 -17.00 10.97 20.21
N GLN A 113 -15.87 11.63 20.45
CA GLN A 113 -14.79 11.69 19.48
C GLN A 113 -14.08 10.33 19.29
N LEU A 114 -13.96 9.51 20.34
CA LEU A 114 -13.50 8.13 20.22
C LEU A 114 -14.45 7.27 19.38
N CYS A 115 -15.77 7.48 19.46
CA CYS A 115 -16.72 6.83 18.57
C CYS A 115 -16.46 7.17 17.09
N GLN A 116 -16.07 8.41 16.78
CA GLN A 116 -15.68 8.82 15.43
C GLN A 116 -14.37 8.14 15.00
N TYR A 117 -13.35 8.13 15.87
CA TYR A 117 -12.08 7.43 15.65
C TYR A 117 -12.29 5.95 15.33
N ILE A 118 -13.07 5.25 16.17
CA ILE A 118 -13.38 3.84 16.00
C ILE A 118 -14.14 3.59 14.70
N THR A 119 -15.04 4.51 14.31
CA THR A 119 -15.74 4.42 13.02
C THR A 119 -14.76 4.47 11.84
N ALA A 120 -13.80 5.39 11.88
CA ALA A 120 -12.75 5.46 10.86
C ALA A 120 -11.91 4.17 10.82
N LYS A 121 -11.56 3.61 11.97
CA LYS A 121 -10.83 2.33 12.05
C LYS A 121 -11.61 1.16 11.45
N ILE A 122 -12.91 1.06 11.71
CA ILE A 122 -13.77 0.04 11.10
C ILE A 122 -13.82 0.21 9.57
N GLN A 123 -13.95 1.43 9.06
CA GLN A 123 -13.92 1.69 7.62
C GLN A 123 -12.56 1.35 6.99
N LEU A 124 -11.45 1.56 7.70
CA LEU A 124 -10.14 1.13 7.24
C LEU A 124 -10.01 -0.40 7.22
N ILE A 125 -10.57 -1.11 8.20
CA ILE A 125 -10.67 -2.59 8.15
C ILE A 125 -11.37 -3.02 6.85
N ASP A 126 -12.50 -2.42 6.52
CA ASP A 126 -13.21 -2.69 5.26
C ASP A 126 -12.36 -2.39 4.03
N PHE A 127 -11.61 -1.29 4.06
CA PHE A 127 -10.72 -0.93 2.97
C PHE A 127 -9.62 -1.97 2.76
N TYR A 128 -8.95 -2.42 3.83
CA TYR A 128 -7.94 -3.49 3.74
C TYR A 128 -8.52 -4.83 3.29
N GLU A 129 -9.70 -5.21 3.78
CA GLU A 129 -10.40 -6.41 3.33
C GLU A 129 -10.77 -6.33 1.85
N LYS A 130 -11.25 -5.17 1.39
CA LYS A 130 -11.55 -4.90 -0.02
C LYS A 130 -10.30 -5.05 -0.89
N MET A 131 -9.16 -4.48 -0.48
CA MET A 131 -7.89 -4.64 -1.20
C MET A 131 -7.47 -6.10 -1.29
N TYR A 132 -7.52 -6.83 -0.17
CA TYR A 132 -7.19 -8.25 -0.13
C TYR A 132 -8.12 -9.07 -1.05
N ASN A 133 -9.44 -8.92 -0.91
CA ASN A 133 -10.43 -9.65 -1.70
C ASN A 133 -10.31 -9.34 -3.20
N MET A 134 -10.00 -8.09 -3.56
CA MET A 134 -9.74 -7.71 -4.96
C MET A 134 -8.51 -8.42 -5.52
N SER A 135 -7.46 -8.59 -4.71
CA SER A 135 -6.20 -9.21 -5.15
C SER A 135 -6.31 -10.71 -5.41
N ILE A 136 -7.16 -11.44 -4.66
CA ILE A 136 -7.38 -12.87 -4.83
C ILE A 136 -8.41 -13.19 -5.94
N ASN A 137 -9.40 -12.32 -6.12
CA ASN A 137 -10.53 -12.57 -7.04
C ASN A 137 -10.31 -11.98 -8.43
N SER A 138 -9.34 -11.08 -8.59
CA SER A 138 -9.06 -10.40 -9.85
C SER A 138 -7.57 -10.38 -10.14
N LYS A 139 -7.19 -10.64 -11.40
CA LYS A 139 -5.81 -10.45 -11.89
C LYS A 139 -5.44 -8.97 -11.99
N THR A 140 -6.44 -8.11 -12.09
CA THR A 140 -6.26 -6.66 -12.24
C THR A 140 -6.84 -5.95 -11.02
N MET A 141 -5.99 -5.20 -10.33
CA MET A 141 -6.41 -4.31 -9.26
C MET A 141 -7.09 -3.06 -9.84
N LYS A 142 -8.25 -2.68 -9.30
CA LYS A 142 -8.98 -1.46 -9.66
C LYS A 142 -8.52 -0.29 -8.78
N TYR A 143 -7.30 0.20 -9.00
CA TYR A 143 -6.70 1.20 -8.12
C TYR A 143 -7.48 2.53 -8.06
N GLN A 144 -8.16 2.94 -9.14
CA GLN A 144 -8.99 4.14 -9.13
C GLN A 144 -10.17 4.03 -8.15
N GLU A 145 -10.82 2.85 -8.09
CA GLU A 145 -11.92 2.57 -7.16
C GLU A 145 -11.42 2.56 -5.71
N LEU A 146 -10.23 2.00 -5.48
CA LEU A 146 -9.59 2.02 -4.16
C LEU A 146 -9.20 3.43 -3.75
N LEU A 147 -8.69 4.25 -4.67
CA LEU A 147 -8.31 5.63 -4.39
C LEU A 147 -9.52 6.46 -3.94
N GLN A 148 -10.63 6.39 -4.68
CA GLN A 148 -11.89 7.05 -4.32
C GLN A 148 -12.39 6.60 -2.93
N CYS A 149 -12.24 5.32 -2.61
CA CYS A 149 -12.66 4.78 -1.32
C CYS A 149 -11.86 5.38 -0.16
N ILE A 150 -10.52 5.42 -0.25
CA ILE A 150 -9.68 5.95 0.84
C ILE A 150 -9.76 7.48 0.94
N GLU A 151 -9.89 8.18 -0.20
CA GLU A 151 -10.13 9.63 -0.20
C GLU A 151 -11.46 9.97 0.48
N GLY A 152 -12.52 9.18 0.24
CA GLY A 152 -13.80 9.35 0.93
C GLY A 152 -13.70 9.14 2.45
N ILE A 153 -12.94 8.15 2.91
CA ILE A 153 -12.70 7.93 4.36
C ILE A 153 -11.98 9.15 4.97
N VAL A 154 -10.95 9.67 4.28
CA VAL A 154 -10.21 10.87 4.72
C VAL A 154 -11.12 12.08 4.81
N GLU A 155 -11.96 12.31 3.80
CA GLU A 155 -12.87 13.46 3.73
C GLU A 155 -13.88 13.43 4.90
N ILE A 156 -14.55 12.28 5.10
CA ILE A 156 -15.54 12.08 6.16
C ILE A 156 -14.95 12.34 7.56
N HIS A 157 -13.69 11.96 7.78
CA HIS A 157 -13.05 12.01 9.09
C HIS A 157 -12.02 13.15 9.27
N SER A 158 -11.93 14.07 8.30
CA SER A 158 -10.98 15.18 8.31
C SER A 158 -11.06 16.08 9.56
N LEU A 159 -12.29 16.31 10.05
CA LEU A 159 -12.58 17.11 11.23
C LEU A 159 -12.81 16.30 12.51
N SER A 160 -12.72 14.96 12.45
CA SER A 160 -12.87 14.12 13.63
C SER A 160 -11.71 14.29 14.62
N CYS A 161 -11.94 13.92 15.89
CA CYS A 161 -10.91 13.88 16.94
C CYS A 161 -10.21 15.25 17.20
N SER A 162 -10.96 16.34 17.31
CA SER A 162 -10.42 17.69 17.57
C SER A 162 -9.99 17.93 19.03
N HIS A 163 -10.38 17.07 19.97
CA HIS A 163 -10.04 17.18 21.38
C HIS A 163 -8.52 17.01 21.56
N LEU A 164 -7.90 17.90 22.35
CA LEU A 164 -6.44 17.99 22.47
C LEU A 164 -5.82 16.67 22.92
N ALA A 165 -6.44 15.99 23.89
CA ALA A 165 -5.99 14.68 24.38
C ALA A 165 -5.97 13.56 23.32
N LEU A 166 -6.73 13.68 22.22
CA LEU A 166 -6.79 12.68 21.14
C LEU A 166 -5.82 12.98 19.99
N THR A 167 -5.04 14.06 20.08
CA THR A 167 -4.13 14.51 19.01
C THR A 167 -3.15 13.41 18.58
N ALA A 168 -2.63 12.62 19.52
CA ALA A 168 -1.66 11.57 19.21
C ALA A 168 -2.26 10.44 18.34
N ILE A 169 -3.44 9.93 18.72
CA ILE A 169 -4.12 8.88 17.95
C ILE A 169 -4.67 9.43 16.63
N LYS A 170 -5.13 10.69 16.60
CA LYS A 170 -5.52 11.37 15.37
C LYS A 170 -4.35 11.46 14.40
N ALA A 171 -3.18 11.89 14.86
CA ALA A 171 -1.98 11.98 14.02
C ALA A 171 -1.60 10.62 13.42
N SER A 172 -1.68 9.54 14.21
CA SER A 172 -1.44 8.17 13.74
C SER A 172 -2.43 7.75 12.64
N LEU A 173 -3.74 7.98 12.86
CA LEU A 173 -4.79 7.71 11.87
C LEU A 173 -4.60 8.53 10.59
N THR A 174 -4.29 9.82 10.71
CA THR A 174 -4.04 10.70 9.55
C THR A 174 -2.85 10.19 8.74
N LEU A 175 -1.73 9.86 9.39
CA LEU A 175 -0.56 9.32 8.72
C LEU A 175 -0.90 8.02 7.97
N GLU A 176 -1.60 7.10 8.61
CA GLU A 176 -2.06 5.85 7.98
C GLU A 176 -2.86 6.13 6.70
N CYS A 177 -3.94 6.92 6.80
CA CYS A 177 -4.81 7.23 5.68
C CYS A 177 -4.05 7.93 4.55
N GLU A 178 -3.23 8.94 4.88
CA GLU A 178 -2.48 9.67 3.87
C GLU A 178 -1.44 8.79 3.16
N ILE A 179 -0.78 7.86 3.87
CA ILE A 179 0.13 6.89 3.25
C ILE A 179 -0.64 6.02 2.25
N LEU A 180 -1.81 5.50 2.63
CA LEU A 180 -2.66 4.71 1.74
C LEU A 180 -3.12 5.50 0.51
N VAL A 181 -3.52 6.76 0.67
CA VAL A 181 -3.85 7.67 -0.45
C VAL A 181 -2.65 7.78 -1.40
N GLN A 182 -1.47 8.13 -0.88
CA GLN A 182 -0.29 8.35 -1.70
C GLN A 182 0.18 7.08 -2.42
N LEU A 183 0.18 5.92 -1.76
CA LEU A 183 0.56 4.65 -2.37
C LEU A 183 -0.46 4.20 -3.44
N THR A 184 -1.75 4.37 -3.18
CA THR A 184 -2.81 4.03 -4.15
C THR A 184 -2.78 4.97 -5.34
N LYS A 185 -2.56 6.27 -5.11
CA LYS A 185 -2.36 7.26 -6.16
C LYS A 185 -1.14 6.94 -7.02
N ALA A 186 -0.02 6.54 -6.41
CA ALA A 186 1.16 6.13 -7.18
C ALA A 186 0.88 4.96 -8.13
N GLN A 187 0.05 3.99 -7.73
CA GLN A 187 -0.38 2.89 -8.59
C GLN A 187 -1.28 3.35 -9.75
N VAL A 188 -2.23 4.26 -9.49
CA VAL A 188 -3.07 4.87 -10.52
C VAL A 188 -2.21 5.59 -11.55
N GLU A 189 -1.30 6.45 -11.11
CA GLU A 189 -0.43 7.21 -12.02
C GLU A 189 0.54 6.31 -12.80
N LEU A 190 1.00 5.21 -12.20
CA LEU A 190 1.81 4.20 -12.89
C LEU A 190 1.06 3.51 -14.03
N GLN A 191 -0.21 3.16 -13.83
CA GLN A 191 -1.04 2.56 -14.88
C GLN A 191 -1.32 3.50 -16.05
N HIS A 192 -1.22 4.81 -15.82
CA HIS A 192 -1.33 5.86 -16.85
C HIS A 192 0.04 6.36 -17.35
N TRP A 193 1.13 5.73 -16.90
CA TRP A 193 2.50 6.07 -17.29
C TRP A 193 2.85 7.55 -17.05
N ARG A 194 2.49 8.11 -15.88
CA ARG A 194 2.77 9.52 -15.53
C ARG A 194 3.93 9.66 -14.54
N PHE A 195 5.14 9.86 -15.06
CA PHE A 195 6.38 9.82 -14.28
C PHE A 195 6.39 10.73 -13.05
N LEU A 196 6.20 12.04 -13.24
CA LEU A 196 6.34 13.02 -12.16
C LEU A 196 5.27 12.82 -11.08
N SER A 197 4.02 12.55 -11.47
CA SER A 197 2.92 12.29 -10.54
C SER A 197 3.18 11.05 -9.69
N THR A 198 3.68 9.97 -10.30
CA THR A 198 4.10 8.77 -9.56
C THR A 198 5.21 9.08 -8.57
N LEU A 199 6.27 9.81 -8.99
CA LEU A 199 7.39 10.14 -8.10
C LEU A 199 6.96 11.00 -6.92
N MET A 200 6.12 12.01 -7.15
CA MET A 200 5.61 12.89 -6.10
C MET A 200 4.75 12.11 -5.10
N ALA A 201 3.90 11.21 -5.58
CA ALA A 201 3.09 10.35 -4.71
C ALA A 201 3.97 9.40 -3.87
N LEU A 202 4.98 8.76 -4.49
CA LEU A 202 5.96 7.96 -3.76
C LEU A 202 6.72 8.80 -2.74
N TYR A 203 7.21 9.99 -3.08
CA TYR A 203 7.88 10.86 -2.11
C TYR A 203 6.94 11.23 -0.94
N GLY A 204 5.71 11.61 -1.25
CA GLY A 204 4.67 11.93 -0.27
C GLY A 204 4.38 10.79 0.71
N ALA A 205 4.38 9.54 0.22
CA ALA A 205 4.27 8.35 1.07
C ALA A 205 5.50 8.17 1.97
N GLN A 206 6.72 8.32 1.44
CA GLN A 206 7.96 8.16 2.23
C GLN A 206 8.00 9.10 3.42
N THR A 207 7.73 10.38 3.18
CA THR A 207 7.81 11.42 4.21
C THR A 207 6.88 11.11 5.36
N ARG A 208 5.67 10.63 5.07
CA ARG A 208 4.68 10.23 6.08
C ARG A 208 5.04 8.94 6.79
N MET A 209 5.53 7.94 6.06
CA MET A 209 6.03 6.70 6.65
C MET A 209 7.17 6.98 7.63
N SER A 210 8.15 7.80 7.25
CA SER A 210 9.23 8.23 8.15
C SER A 210 8.75 9.09 9.32
N ALA A 211 7.63 9.82 9.18
CA ALA A 211 6.99 10.48 10.32
C ALA A 211 6.34 9.47 11.27
N TRP A 212 5.61 8.49 10.75
CA TRP A 212 4.97 7.44 11.55
C TRP A 212 6.00 6.54 12.24
N GLU A 213 7.06 6.15 11.55
CA GLU A 213 8.14 5.34 12.13
C GLU A 213 8.76 6.00 13.37
N ARG A 214 8.95 7.33 13.34
CA ARG A 214 9.47 8.07 14.49
C ARG A 214 8.53 8.05 15.69
N THR A 215 7.21 7.89 15.49
CA THR A 215 6.28 7.73 16.61
C THR A 215 6.28 6.30 17.13
N LEU A 216 6.58 5.30 16.29
CA LEU A 216 6.63 3.88 16.69
C LEU A 216 7.93 3.52 17.43
N GLN A 217 9.01 4.25 17.20
CA GLN A 217 10.29 4.05 17.90
C GLN A 217 10.20 4.51 19.37
N SER A 218 9.81 3.62 20.27
CA SER A 218 9.99 3.83 21.70
C SER A 218 11.48 4.02 22.00
N LYS A 219 11.87 5.15 22.62
CA LYS A 219 13.26 5.43 23.02
C LYS A 219 13.82 4.43 24.05
N GLU A 220 12.98 3.62 24.67
CA GLU A 220 13.38 2.73 25.77
C GLU A 220 13.80 1.33 25.34
N SER A 221 13.40 0.88 24.14
CA SER A 221 13.82 -0.42 23.56
C SER A 221 15.33 -0.49 23.26
N TRP A 222 16.04 0.62 23.44
CA TRP A 222 17.49 0.75 23.25
C TRP A 222 18.29 0.57 24.54
N LYS A 223 17.65 0.59 25.73
CA LYS A 223 18.38 0.56 27.01
C LYS A 223 18.79 -0.83 27.52
N LEU A 224 18.39 -1.92 26.86
CA LEU A 224 18.71 -3.29 27.30
C LEU A 224 19.18 -4.18 26.14
N GLY A 225 20.40 -3.98 25.63
CA GLY A 225 20.99 -5.02 24.79
C GLY A 225 22.18 -4.61 23.95
N PHE A 226 23.32 -4.29 24.58
CA PHE A 226 24.62 -4.24 23.89
C PHE A 226 25.15 -5.65 23.49
N SER A 227 24.37 -6.73 23.68
CA SER A 227 24.78 -8.12 23.34
C SER A 227 23.74 -8.95 22.56
N ALA A 228 22.58 -8.40 22.16
CA ALA A 228 21.48 -9.17 21.57
C ALA A 228 21.17 -8.86 20.08
N SER A 229 22.15 -8.41 19.31
CA SER A 229 21.95 -7.97 17.92
C SER A 229 21.73 -9.10 16.89
N PHE A 230 21.68 -10.36 17.31
CA PHE A 230 21.53 -11.51 16.39
C PHE A 230 20.13 -12.16 16.37
N LEU A 231 19.18 -11.72 17.20
CA LEU A 231 17.82 -12.30 17.26
C LEU A 231 16.67 -11.28 17.26
N LYS A 232 16.89 -10.01 16.90
CA LYS A 232 15.78 -9.04 16.79
C LYS A 232 14.97 -9.32 15.52
N ALA A 233 13.93 -10.13 15.66
CA ALA A 233 12.76 -10.08 14.78
C ALA A 233 12.32 -8.61 14.65
N ASN A 234 11.99 -8.22 13.42
CA ASN A 234 11.70 -6.85 13.01
C ASN A 234 10.69 -6.19 13.97
N GLN A 235 11.13 -5.20 14.78
CA GLN A 235 10.36 -4.63 15.91
C GLN A 235 9.17 -3.73 15.48
N GLN A 236 8.92 -3.60 14.17
CA GLN A 236 7.85 -2.76 13.65
C GLN A 236 6.52 -3.51 13.58
N PRO A 237 5.37 -2.85 13.74
CA PRO A 237 4.06 -3.49 13.60
C PRO A 237 3.84 -4.07 12.21
N ALA A 238 3.08 -5.17 12.12
CA ALA A 238 2.89 -5.91 10.86
C ALA A 238 2.31 -5.03 9.74
N LEU A 239 1.37 -4.13 10.08
CA LEU A 239 0.79 -3.19 9.13
C LEU A 239 1.84 -2.25 8.53
N TYR A 240 2.71 -1.66 9.37
CA TYR A 240 3.76 -0.76 8.89
C TYR A 240 4.75 -1.50 7.97
N GLN A 241 5.14 -2.72 8.36
CA GLN A 241 6.00 -3.57 7.52
C GLN A 241 5.35 -3.87 6.16
N TRP A 242 4.04 -4.14 6.14
CA TRP A 242 3.31 -4.34 4.90
C TRP A 242 3.29 -3.09 4.01
N LEU A 243 3.09 -1.90 4.59
CA LEU A 243 3.18 -0.63 3.85
C LEU A 243 4.57 -0.40 3.26
N VAL A 244 5.65 -0.74 3.98
CA VAL A 244 7.03 -0.68 3.48
C VAL A 244 7.22 -1.64 2.30
N LYS A 245 6.68 -2.86 2.40
CA LYS A 245 6.71 -3.85 1.33
C LYS A 245 5.96 -3.35 0.09
N LEU A 246 4.74 -2.83 0.27
CA LEU A 246 3.91 -2.27 -0.80
C LEU A 246 4.64 -1.13 -1.52
N ARG A 247 5.14 -0.15 -0.76
CA ARG A 247 5.93 0.96 -1.29
C ARG A 247 7.11 0.46 -2.13
N SER A 248 7.87 -0.49 -1.59
CA SER A 248 9.07 -1.01 -2.26
C SER A 248 8.74 -1.71 -3.58
N SER A 249 7.63 -2.46 -3.63
CA SER A 249 7.14 -3.09 -4.86
C SER A 249 6.68 -2.06 -5.89
N ILE A 250 5.97 -1.00 -5.48
CA ILE A 250 5.57 0.10 -6.36
C ILE A 250 6.82 0.81 -6.92
N LEU A 251 7.83 1.05 -6.08
CA LEU A 251 9.08 1.68 -6.50
C LEU A 251 9.88 0.83 -7.51
N ALA A 252 9.93 -0.49 -7.31
CA ALA A 252 10.57 -1.40 -8.26
C ALA A 252 9.85 -1.39 -9.63
N LYS A 253 8.52 -1.39 -9.62
CA LYS A 253 7.70 -1.24 -10.84
C LYS A 253 7.91 0.11 -11.52
N CYS A 254 7.92 1.20 -10.76
CA CYS A 254 8.23 2.55 -11.24
C CYS A 254 9.60 2.60 -11.92
N SER A 255 10.60 1.99 -11.29
CA SER A 255 11.96 1.97 -11.82
C SER A 255 12.09 1.19 -13.12
N LEU A 256 11.28 0.15 -13.30
CA LEU A 256 11.18 -0.57 -14.57
C LEU A 256 10.50 0.28 -15.66
N TYR A 257 9.33 0.83 -15.37
CA TYR A 257 8.54 1.60 -16.36
C TYR A 257 9.16 2.94 -16.76
N PHE A 258 10.03 3.48 -15.91
CA PHE A 258 10.74 4.73 -16.17
C PHE A 258 12.26 4.52 -16.26
N HIS A 259 12.72 3.27 -16.47
CA HIS A 259 14.15 2.95 -16.54
C HIS A 259 14.89 3.83 -17.55
N THR A 260 14.30 4.01 -18.74
CA THR A 260 14.88 4.85 -19.81
C THR A 260 15.10 6.28 -19.32
N THR A 261 14.11 6.89 -18.67
CA THR A 261 14.19 8.24 -18.13
C THR A 261 15.20 8.35 -17.00
N LEU A 262 15.16 7.42 -16.05
CA LEU A 262 16.10 7.37 -14.94
C LEU A 262 17.54 7.26 -15.45
N SER A 263 17.78 6.39 -16.44
CA SER A 263 19.12 6.21 -17.03
C SER A 263 19.64 7.43 -17.80
N GLN A 264 18.75 8.29 -18.29
CA GLN A 264 19.11 9.53 -18.98
C GLN A 264 19.36 10.68 -18.00
N GLN A 265 18.73 10.64 -16.81
CA GLN A 265 18.79 11.72 -15.81
C GLN A 265 19.74 11.43 -14.65
N ALA A 266 20.20 10.19 -14.49
CA ALA A 266 21.13 9.77 -13.46
C ALA A 266 22.47 9.33 -14.08
N SER A 267 23.56 9.57 -13.37
CA SER A 267 24.85 8.98 -13.71
C SER A 267 24.82 7.45 -13.58
N PRO A 268 25.73 6.71 -14.25
CA PRO A 268 25.82 5.25 -14.09
C PRO A 268 26.07 4.79 -12.65
N GLY A 269 26.72 5.61 -11.82
CA GLY A 269 26.92 5.34 -10.39
C GLY A 269 25.63 5.48 -9.60
N GLU A 270 24.88 6.56 -9.83
CA GLU A 270 23.58 6.79 -9.20
C GLU A 270 22.56 5.73 -9.62
N MET A 271 22.50 5.39 -10.91
CA MET A 271 21.58 4.35 -11.39
C MET A 271 21.84 3.00 -10.70
N ARG A 272 23.11 2.60 -10.57
CA ARG A 272 23.48 1.39 -9.80
C ARG A 272 23.06 1.48 -8.34
N SER A 273 23.24 2.63 -7.69
CA SER A 273 22.81 2.86 -6.31
C SER A 273 21.29 2.81 -6.15
N ILE A 274 20.54 3.37 -7.11
CA ILE A 274 19.07 3.32 -7.12
C ILE A 274 18.60 1.87 -7.26
N MET A 275 19.16 1.11 -8.21
CA MET A 275 18.77 -0.29 -8.43
C MET A 275 19.18 -1.19 -7.24
N SER A 276 20.34 -0.98 -6.63
CA SER A 276 20.82 -1.83 -5.51
C SER A 276 19.99 -1.69 -4.23
N LYS A 277 19.26 -0.58 -4.07
CA LYS A 277 18.34 -0.35 -2.94
C LYS A 277 16.97 -1.00 -3.13
N GLN A 278 16.71 -1.58 -4.30
CA GLN A 278 15.43 -2.21 -4.59
C GLN A 278 15.43 -3.66 -4.15
N ASN A 279 14.27 -4.11 -3.66
CA ASN A 279 14.09 -5.52 -3.33
C ASN A 279 14.18 -6.42 -4.58
N VAL A 280 13.86 -5.87 -5.77
CA VAL A 280 13.93 -6.59 -7.04
C VAL A 280 14.33 -5.62 -8.16
N ASP A 281 15.40 -5.94 -8.87
CA ASP A 281 15.77 -5.28 -10.13
C ASP A 281 15.14 -6.01 -11.31
N TYR A 282 13.97 -5.53 -11.76
CA TYR A 282 13.27 -6.12 -12.91
C TYR A 282 13.99 -5.89 -14.24
N TYR A 283 14.72 -4.79 -14.39
CA TYR A 283 15.44 -4.50 -15.62
C TYR A 283 16.59 -5.50 -15.81
N HIS A 284 17.37 -5.75 -14.76
CA HIS A 284 18.42 -6.76 -14.78
C HIS A 284 17.86 -8.17 -15.01
N LYS A 285 16.69 -8.51 -14.44
CA LYS A 285 16.00 -9.79 -14.73
C LYS A 285 15.67 -9.93 -16.22
N ILE A 286 15.08 -8.89 -16.84
CA ILE A 286 14.77 -8.87 -18.27
C ILE A 286 16.05 -9.01 -19.10
N GLN A 287 17.09 -8.26 -18.77
CA GLN A 287 18.37 -8.30 -19.49
C GLN A 287 19.03 -9.67 -19.39
N SER A 288 19.03 -10.29 -18.22
CA SER A 288 19.57 -11.63 -17.98
C SER A 288 18.81 -12.68 -18.79
N PHE A 289 17.47 -12.60 -18.79
CA PHE A 289 16.62 -13.50 -19.58
C PHE A 289 16.90 -13.38 -21.09
N GLN A 290 16.92 -12.15 -21.60
CA GLN A 290 17.15 -11.87 -23.01
C GLN A 290 18.46 -12.49 -23.50
N ARG A 291 19.57 -12.31 -22.75
CA ARG A 291 20.87 -12.89 -23.09
C ARG A 291 20.91 -14.41 -22.94
N LYS A 292 20.38 -14.94 -21.83
CA LYS A 292 20.43 -16.38 -21.51
C LYS A 292 19.68 -17.24 -22.53
N HIS A 293 18.55 -16.76 -23.04
CA HIS A 293 17.69 -17.51 -23.94
C HIS A 293 17.82 -17.09 -25.42
N ASP A 294 18.77 -16.20 -25.73
CA ASP A 294 19.01 -15.66 -27.08
C ASP A 294 17.68 -15.19 -27.73
N VAL A 295 16.97 -14.32 -27.01
CA VAL A 295 15.74 -13.65 -27.47
C VAL A 295 16.17 -12.33 -28.14
N LEU A 296 15.59 -11.99 -29.29
CA LEU A 296 15.97 -10.79 -30.03
C LEU A 296 15.74 -9.52 -29.20
N ALA A 297 14.55 -9.43 -28.60
CA ALA A 297 14.20 -8.32 -27.72
C ALA A 297 13.10 -8.67 -26.73
N VAL A 298 13.10 -7.94 -25.61
CA VAL A 298 11.99 -7.83 -24.67
C VAL A 298 11.58 -6.36 -24.60
N LEU A 299 10.30 -6.09 -24.83
CA LEU A 299 9.72 -4.76 -24.88
C LEU A 299 8.59 -4.62 -23.87
N ILE A 300 8.38 -3.41 -23.37
CA ILE A 300 7.13 -3.01 -22.70
C ILE A 300 6.53 -1.90 -23.55
N ILE A 301 5.27 -2.06 -23.93
CA ILE A 301 4.55 -1.12 -24.79
C ILE A 301 3.36 -0.59 -24.01
N PHE A 302 3.19 0.73 -24.03
CA PHE A 302 2.07 1.41 -23.39
C PHE A 302 0.98 1.73 -24.41
N ASP A 303 -0.27 1.48 -24.07
CA ASP A 303 -1.43 1.88 -24.86
C ASP A 303 -1.95 3.26 -24.40
N SER A 304 -1.57 4.30 -25.14
CA SER A 304 -1.89 5.70 -24.81
C SER A 304 -3.28 6.13 -25.27
N ARG A 305 -4.06 5.25 -25.91
CA ARG A 305 -5.40 5.59 -26.42
C ARG A 305 -6.32 6.02 -25.28
N GLY A 306 -6.89 7.22 -25.40
CA GLY A 306 -7.79 7.78 -24.39
C GLY A 306 -7.11 8.16 -23.07
N VAL A 307 -5.77 8.29 -23.04
CA VAL A 307 -5.03 8.78 -21.87
C VAL A 307 -4.39 10.12 -22.21
N GLU A 308 -4.82 11.15 -21.50
CA GLU A 308 -4.17 12.45 -21.54
C GLU A 308 -2.98 12.49 -20.57
N ASP A 309 -1.95 13.25 -20.96
CA ASP A 309 -0.73 13.50 -20.18
C ASP A 309 0.11 12.28 -19.77
N ALA A 310 0.05 11.19 -20.53
CA ALA A 310 0.98 10.08 -20.37
C ALA A 310 2.39 10.43 -20.87
N GLY A 311 3.43 9.92 -20.18
CA GLY A 311 4.81 9.99 -20.65
C GLY A 311 5.88 10.13 -19.58
N LEU A 312 7.10 10.25 -20.09
CA LEU A 312 8.36 10.22 -19.35
C LEU A 312 8.72 11.51 -18.58
N GLY A 313 7.88 12.55 -18.62
CA GLY A 313 8.26 13.82 -18.02
C GLY A 313 7.20 14.90 -18.04
N TYR A 314 7.62 16.09 -17.63
CA TYR A 314 6.76 17.28 -17.58
C TYR A 314 6.33 17.69 -18.99
N ARG A 315 5.01 17.75 -19.21
CA ARG A 315 4.41 18.42 -20.36
C ARG A 315 3.94 19.80 -19.92
N HIS A 316 4.38 20.81 -20.65
CA HIS A 316 3.93 22.18 -20.40
C HIS A 316 2.42 22.28 -20.70
N PRO A 317 1.57 22.86 -19.81
CA PRO A 317 0.11 22.89 -19.97
C PRO A 317 -0.40 23.53 -21.26
N ARG A 318 0.42 24.37 -21.91
CA ARG A 318 0.10 25.02 -23.20
C ARG A 318 0.55 24.24 -24.44
N ARG A 319 1.15 23.05 -24.28
CA ARG A 319 1.62 22.24 -25.39
C ARG A 319 0.49 21.34 -25.85
N GLU A 320 0.13 21.44 -27.13
CA GLU A 320 -0.83 20.55 -27.79
C GLU A 320 -0.50 19.07 -27.51
N PRO A 321 -1.49 18.22 -27.21
CA PRO A 321 -1.25 16.81 -26.98
C PRO A 321 -0.67 16.18 -28.25
N ASN A 322 0.52 15.59 -28.14
CA ASN A 322 1.10 14.78 -29.22
C ASN A 322 0.21 13.54 -29.44
N THR A 323 -0.70 13.60 -30.40
CA THR A 323 -1.62 12.51 -30.78
C THR A 323 -0.98 11.45 -31.70
N SER A 324 0.29 11.63 -32.09
CA SER A 324 0.91 10.84 -33.16
C SER A 324 1.35 9.42 -32.74
N GLU A 325 1.57 9.14 -31.45
CA GLU A 325 2.11 7.83 -31.00
C GLU A 325 1.16 7.15 -30.00
N GLN A 326 0.37 6.21 -30.52
CA GLN A 326 -0.65 5.47 -29.76
C GLN A 326 -0.06 4.32 -28.91
N PHE A 327 1.16 3.87 -29.27
CA PHE A 327 1.80 2.69 -28.67
C PHE A 327 3.29 2.94 -28.41
N PRO A 328 3.65 3.92 -27.56
CA PRO A 328 5.05 4.21 -27.25
C PRO A 328 5.72 3.01 -26.56
N VAL A 329 6.98 2.80 -26.89
CA VAL A 329 7.82 1.80 -26.23
C VAL A 329 8.33 2.36 -24.91
N VAL A 330 7.82 1.80 -23.81
CA VAL A 330 8.21 2.14 -22.44
C VAL A 330 9.62 1.67 -22.12
N LEU A 331 9.91 0.44 -22.54
CA LEU A 331 11.18 -0.24 -22.30
C LEU A 331 11.56 -1.08 -23.51
N SER A 332 12.84 -1.08 -23.85
CA SER A 332 13.42 -1.99 -24.84
C SER A 332 14.72 -2.59 -24.34
N CYS A 333 14.83 -3.91 -24.39
CA CYS A 333 16.04 -4.65 -24.07
C CYS A 333 16.35 -5.66 -25.20
N PRO A 334 17.43 -5.47 -25.99
CA PRO A 334 18.41 -4.39 -25.89
C PRO A 334 17.85 -3.05 -26.41
N SER A 335 18.34 -1.92 -25.88
CA SER A 335 17.86 -0.57 -26.23
C SER A 335 17.99 -0.23 -27.71
N VAL A 336 18.99 -0.81 -28.39
CA VAL A 336 19.23 -0.62 -29.83
C VAL A 336 18.14 -1.22 -30.73
N PHE A 337 17.30 -2.12 -30.22
CA PHE A 337 16.26 -2.79 -31.01
C PHE A 337 15.25 -1.80 -31.61
N VAL A 338 14.95 -0.72 -30.90
CA VAL A 338 13.98 0.31 -31.31
C VAL A 338 14.58 1.47 -32.10
N GLN A 339 15.91 1.54 -32.23
CA GLN A 339 16.59 2.63 -32.95
C GLN A 339 16.51 2.52 -34.48
N LYS A 340 16.02 1.39 -35.00
CA LYS A 340 15.75 1.20 -36.43
C LYS A 340 14.24 1.23 -36.64
N PRO A 341 13.71 1.95 -37.66
CA PRO A 341 12.32 1.78 -38.08
C PRO A 341 12.15 0.31 -38.44
N SER A 342 11.45 -0.43 -37.60
CA SER A 342 11.43 -1.89 -37.69
C SER A 342 10.01 -2.36 -37.93
N ILE A 343 9.85 -3.22 -38.94
CA ILE A 343 8.64 -3.99 -39.25
C ILE A 343 8.09 -4.70 -37.99
N HIS A 344 8.94 -4.94 -36.98
CA HIS A 344 8.53 -5.47 -35.68
C HIS A 344 7.54 -4.58 -34.95
N LEU A 345 7.78 -3.27 -34.85
CA LEU A 345 6.91 -2.38 -34.08
C LEU A 345 5.52 -2.29 -34.72
N ASP A 346 5.44 -2.12 -36.04
CA ASP A 346 4.15 -2.07 -36.76
C ASP A 346 3.34 -3.36 -36.55
N ASN A 347 4.00 -4.52 -36.66
CA ASN A 347 3.36 -5.81 -36.40
C ASN A 347 2.88 -5.92 -34.96
N ILE A 348 3.69 -5.50 -33.99
CA ILE A 348 3.31 -5.57 -32.58
C ILE A 348 2.11 -4.66 -32.29
N GLN A 349 2.15 -3.41 -32.74
CA GLN A 349 1.06 -2.45 -32.55
C GLN A 349 -0.24 -2.94 -33.19
N LYS A 350 -0.18 -3.46 -34.42
CA LYS A 350 -1.33 -4.05 -35.10
C LYS A 350 -1.93 -5.20 -34.28
N ARG A 351 -1.10 -6.10 -33.75
CA ARG A 351 -1.57 -7.26 -32.97
C ARG A 351 -2.10 -6.87 -31.60
N ILE A 352 -1.54 -5.87 -30.93
CA ILE A 352 -2.11 -5.34 -29.68
C ILE A 352 -3.51 -4.79 -29.93
N LYS A 353 -3.75 -4.08 -31.05
CA LYS A 353 -5.08 -3.60 -31.43
C LYS A 353 -6.06 -4.74 -31.69
N GLU A 354 -5.66 -5.72 -32.50
CA GLU A 354 -6.52 -6.85 -32.89
C GLU A 354 -6.87 -7.78 -31.73
N ARG A 355 -5.95 -7.98 -30.78
CA ARG A 355 -6.10 -8.93 -29.66
C ARG A 355 -6.34 -8.26 -28.31
N HIS A 356 -6.80 -7.00 -28.32
CA HIS A 356 -6.95 -6.17 -27.13
C HIS A 356 -7.77 -6.83 -26.02
N THR A 357 -8.95 -7.38 -26.33
CA THR A 357 -9.83 -8.02 -25.35
C THR A 357 -9.18 -9.24 -24.69
N GLU A 358 -8.44 -10.05 -25.44
CA GLU A 358 -7.72 -11.21 -24.90
C GLU A 358 -6.53 -10.79 -24.03
N LEU A 359 -5.82 -9.72 -24.41
CA LEU A 359 -4.75 -9.15 -23.60
C LEU A 359 -5.29 -8.61 -22.27
N LEU A 360 -6.46 -7.95 -22.28
CA LEU A 360 -7.13 -7.43 -21.08
C LEU A 360 -7.60 -8.54 -20.13
N ALA A 361 -7.99 -9.71 -20.65
CA ALA A 361 -8.37 -10.85 -19.82
C ALA A 361 -7.18 -11.38 -18.99
N MET A 362 -5.94 -11.21 -19.47
CA MET A 362 -4.71 -11.67 -18.80
C MET A 362 -4.70 -13.17 -18.46
N ASP A 363 -5.41 -13.98 -19.26
CA ASP A 363 -5.57 -15.43 -19.03
C ASP A 363 -4.46 -16.28 -19.60
N LYS A 364 -3.90 -15.85 -20.73
CA LYS A 364 -2.87 -16.58 -21.45
C LYS A 364 -1.94 -15.61 -22.15
N ILE A 365 -0.77 -16.12 -22.50
CA ILE A 365 0.17 -15.44 -23.39
C ILE A 365 -0.36 -15.58 -24.81
N ILE A 366 -0.37 -14.47 -25.54
CA ILE A 366 -0.81 -14.43 -26.93
C ILE A 366 0.41 -14.53 -27.83
N TYR A 367 0.43 -15.56 -28.67
CA TYR A 367 1.49 -15.76 -29.64
C TYR A 367 1.05 -15.30 -31.02
N TYR A 368 1.97 -14.62 -31.71
CA TYR A 368 1.85 -14.31 -33.13
C TYR A 368 3.13 -14.70 -33.85
N LYS A 369 3.01 -15.46 -34.94
CA LYS A 369 4.15 -15.89 -35.76
C LYS A 369 3.99 -15.32 -37.16
N ASN A 370 5.03 -14.64 -37.65
CA ASN A 370 5.18 -14.33 -39.06
C ASN A 370 6.27 -15.25 -39.66
N ASP A 371 6.69 -15.02 -40.90
CA ASP A 371 7.67 -15.91 -41.56
C ASP A 371 9.05 -15.93 -40.88
N ILE A 372 9.42 -14.84 -40.18
CA ILE A 372 10.77 -14.61 -39.66
C ILE A 372 10.83 -14.72 -38.13
N CYS A 373 9.76 -14.32 -37.43
CA CYS A 373 9.75 -14.17 -35.98
C CYS A 373 8.44 -14.63 -35.32
N THR A 374 8.58 -15.04 -34.06
CA THR A 374 7.49 -15.24 -33.10
C THR A 374 7.50 -14.12 -32.07
N TYR A 375 6.34 -13.50 -31.88
CA TYR A 375 6.02 -12.52 -30.84
C TYR A 375 5.18 -13.18 -29.77
N ALA A 376 5.57 -13.07 -28.50
CA ALA A 376 4.74 -13.47 -27.37
C ALA A 376 4.35 -12.22 -26.58
N MET A 377 3.05 -12.06 -26.30
CA MET A 377 2.47 -10.84 -25.70
C MET A 377 1.68 -11.18 -24.44
N TYR A 378 1.91 -10.43 -23.36
CA TYR A 378 1.19 -10.58 -22.11
C TYR A 378 1.11 -9.26 -21.35
N ASN A 379 -0.05 -8.91 -20.80
CA ASN A 379 -0.21 -7.62 -20.14
C ASN A 379 0.36 -7.62 -18.71
N THR A 380 1.19 -6.64 -18.37
CA THR A 380 1.63 -6.38 -16.99
C THR A 380 0.63 -5.50 -16.24
N ASP A 381 -0.10 -4.64 -16.96
CA ASP A 381 -1.22 -3.83 -16.50
C ASP A 381 -2.24 -3.69 -17.65
N PRO A 382 -3.46 -3.17 -17.41
CA PRO A 382 -4.46 -3.01 -18.47
C PRO A 382 -3.99 -2.26 -19.72
N ARG A 383 -3.01 -1.36 -19.56
CA ARG A 383 -2.43 -0.53 -20.63
C ARG A 383 -0.96 -0.83 -20.93
N MET A 384 -0.37 -1.84 -20.29
CA MET A 384 1.04 -2.18 -20.45
C MET A 384 1.17 -3.62 -20.96
N THR A 385 1.74 -3.77 -22.14
CA THR A 385 1.96 -5.08 -22.77
C THR A 385 3.45 -5.41 -22.78
N LEU A 386 3.83 -6.49 -22.10
CA LEU A 386 5.13 -7.12 -22.22
C LEU A 386 5.16 -7.94 -23.52
N VAL A 387 6.20 -7.73 -24.32
CA VAL A 387 6.39 -8.42 -25.60
C VAL A 387 7.78 -9.04 -25.64
N THR A 388 7.87 -10.31 -26.04
CA THR A 388 9.16 -10.92 -26.41
C THR A 388 9.18 -11.19 -27.92
N VAL A 389 10.35 -10.99 -28.54
CA VAL A 389 10.56 -11.21 -29.98
C VAL A 389 11.66 -12.25 -30.15
N SER A 390 11.37 -13.31 -30.90
CA SER A 390 12.31 -14.41 -31.16
C SER A 390 12.30 -14.81 -32.63
N GLU A 391 13.43 -15.26 -33.17
CA GLU A 391 13.52 -15.78 -34.53
C GLU A 391 12.89 -17.17 -34.65
N ASN A 392 12.24 -17.43 -35.79
CA ASN A 392 11.73 -18.75 -36.12
C ASN A 392 12.87 -19.75 -36.36
N GLY A 393 12.68 -21.01 -35.96
CA GLY A 393 13.61 -22.10 -36.30
C GLY A 393 14.67 -22.44 -35.25
N LYS A 394 14.89 -21.62 -34.22
CA LYS A 394 15.72 -21.97 -33.04
C LYS A 394 14.91 -22.69 -31.94
N GLN A 395 13.84 -23.42 -32.30
CA GLN A 395 12.68 -23.71 -31.45
C GLN A 395 12.43 -25.21 -31.23
N LYS A 396 12.66 -25.68 -30.00
CA LYS A 396 11.80 -26.67 -29.33
C LYS A 396 11.65 -26.41 -27.82
N ASP A 397 12.67 -25.85 -27.16
CA ASP A 397 12.63 -25.61 -25.69
C ASP A 397 12.40 -24.13 -25.27
N LYS A 398 12.45 -23.17 -26.20
CA LYS A 398 12.38 -21.73 -25.85
C LYS A 398 10.98 -21.25 -25.42
N GLU A 399 9.91 -21.82 -25.96
CA GLU A 399 8.54 -21.35 -25.69
C GLU A 399 8.13 -21.55 -24.23
N ALA A 400 8.49 -22.69 -23.62
CA ALA A 400 8.23 -22.94 -22.20
C ALA A 400 8.97 -21.94 -21.30
N HIS A 401 10.23 -21.63 -21.63
CA HIS A 401 11.02 -20.63 -20.89
C HIS A 401 10.46 -19.21 -21.03
N ILE A 402 10.05 -18.81 -22.25
CA ILE A 402 9.36 -17.53 -22.48
C ILE A 402 8.06 -17.48 -21.67
N ALA A 403 7.27 -18.56 -21.71
CA ALA A 403 6.00 -18.61 -21.01
C ALA A 403 6.14 -18.48 -19.49
N SER A 404 7.06 -19.25 -18.90
CA SER A 404 7.37 -19.16 -17.47
C SER A 404 7.88 -17.77 -17.10
N PHE A 405 8.86 -17.24 -17.84
CA PHE A 405 9.43 -15.92 -17.57
C PHE A 405 8.36 -14.81 -17.62
N MET A 406 7.56 -14.75 -18.69
CA MET A 406 6.53 -13.72 -18.85
C MET A 406 5.45 -13.83 -17.77
N THR A 407 5.05 -15.06 -17.43
CA THR A 407 4.04 -15.28 -16.38
C THR A 407 4.57 -14.81 -15.02
N ASP A 408 5.78 -15.24 -14.64
CA ASP A 408 6.39 -14.91 -13.36
C ASP A 408 6.65 -13.40 -13.23
N LEU A 409 7.18 -12.78 -14.28
CA LEU A 409 7.45 -11.35 -14.29
C LEU A 409 6.15 -10.54 -14.19
N CYS A 410 5.13 -10.87 -14.98
CA CYS A 410 3.85 -10.16 -14.93
C CYS A 410 3.16 -10.32 -13.58
N VAL A 411 3.17 -11.51 -12.98
CA VAL A 411 2.60 -11.74 -11.63
C VAL A 411 3.32 -10.88 -10.58
N GLN A 412 4.64 -10.76 -10.66
CA GLN A 412 5.42 -9.90 -9.77
C GLN A 412 5.08 -8.41 -9.96
N ILE A 413 5.04 -7.93 -11.22
CA ILE A 413 4.78 -6.52 -11.54
C ILE A 413 3.35 -6.08 -11.19
N ARG A 414 2.35 -6.97 -11.28
CA ARG A 414 0.96 -6.65 -10.91
C ARG A 414 0.77 -6.38 -9.42
N CYS A 415 1.73 -6.77 -8.58
CA CYS A 415 1.73 -6.57 -7.13
C CYS A 415 0.61 -7.29 -6.35
N ASN A 416 -0.24 -8.13 -6.99
CA ASN A 416 -1.30 -8.88 -6.31
C ASN A 416 -0.80 -9.62 -5.06
N LYS A 417 0.34 -10.31 -5.18
CA LYS A 417 0.96 -11.05 -4.06
C LYS A 417 1.32 -10.18 -2.85
N ILE A 418 1.53 -8.87 -3.06
CA ILE A 418 1.77 -7.95 -1.95
C ILE A 418 0.47 -7.68 -1.20
N TYR A 419 -0.63 -7.43 -1.91
CA TYR A 419 -1.96 -7.29 -1.32
C TYR A 419 -2.47 -8.58 -0.69
N GLU A 420 -2.21 -9.75 -1.31
CA GLU A 420 -2.52 -11.05 -0.72
C GLU A 420 -1.81 -11.25 0.62
N SER A 421 -0.56 -10.75 0.75
CA SER A 421 0.21 -10.84 1.99
C SER A 421 -0.29 -9.96 3.16
N LEU A 422 -1.40 -9.21 2.96
CA LEU A 422 -2.16 -8.62 4.07
C LEU A 422 -2.70 -9.71 5.01
N LYS A 423 -3.12 -10.85 4.46
CA LYS A 423 -3.35 -12.06 5.24
C LYS A 423 -2.07 -12.87 5.21
N LEU A 424 -1.43 -13.01 6.37
CA LEU A 424 -0.33 -13.97 6.50
C LEU A 424 -0.88 -15.35 6.16
N SER A 425 -0.51 -15.87 4.99
CA SER A 425 -0.66 -17.29 4.69
C SER A 425 0.16 -18.05 5.73
N LYS A 426 -0.50 -18.96 6.46
CA LYS A 426 0.18 -19.87 7.38
C LYS A 426 1.29 -20.64 6.69
#